data_AF-A0A955E3C6-F1
#
_entry.id   AF-A0A955E3C6-F1
#
_cell.length_a   1.000
_cell.length_b   1.000
_cell.length_c   1.000
_cell.angle_alpha   90.00
_cell.angle_beta   90.00
_cell.angle_gamma   90.00
#
_symmetry.space_group_name_H-M   'P 1'
#
loop_
_entity.id
_entity.type
_entity.pdbx_description
1 polymer ?
#
loop_
_entity_poly.entity_id
_entity_poly.type
_entity_poly.pdbx_seq_one_letter_code
_entity_poly.pdbx_strand_id
1 'polypeptide(L)'
;GSAMIGGNLSGTSNYAVQGVTSSTGDGLVVGGNLGGGFNYQINNGGNLRISGSVFGTANLNGGGSTISDPSVSTMVNNAMTQAEGLSAFFAGFGATGSVDGAGNMNASTTTVNGQQVAFYSMTQADINGLGQLNLNMGGADTVVINFDASASGGTANFNAPPNLIGGFNQTNSSHIVWNFLNTTALNINNSFNGMILATDADLALTGGGINGSVFVDNISIMNAEIRRSTYTGVTPAPGTLGALTLAGLIASRRRRAA
;
A
#
# COMPACT_ATOMS: atom_id res chain seq x y z
N GLY A 1 6.31 -0.75 9.53
CA GLY A 1 6.55 -1.74 8.46
C GLY A 1 7.70 -1.29 7.58
N SER A 2 8.02 -2.01 6.50
CA SER A 2 8.94 -1.50 5.47
C SER A 2 8.13 -0.83 4.37
N ALA A 3 8.54 0.35 3.89
CA ALA A 3 7.87 1.09 2.83
C ALA A 3 8.81 1.29 1.63
N MET A 4 8.25 1.27 0.42
CA MET A 4 8.91 1.65 -0.82
C MET A 4 8.12 2.81 -1.44
N ILE A 5 8.79 3.92 -1.69
CA ILE A 5 8.16 5.16 -2.16
C ILE A 5 8.78 5.52 -3.51
N GLY A 6 7.92 5.75 -4.51
CA GLY A 6 8.36 5.98 -5.87
C GLY A 6 9.03 7.34 -6.06
N GLY A 7 8.29 8.38 -5.73
CA GLY A 7 8.71 9.76 -5.76
C GLY A 7 9.34 10.25 -4.46
N ASN A 8 9.02 11.49 -4.11
CA ASN A 8 9.52 12.12 -2.90
C ASN A 8 8.69 11.69 -1.68
N LEU A 9 9.28 11.85 -0.50
CA LEU A 9 8.59 11.70 0.77
C LEU A 9 8.69 13.00 1.57
N SER A 10 7.56 13.58 1.95
CA SER A 10 7.46 14.68 2.91
C SER A 10 6.62 14.30 4.13
N GLY A 11 6.76 15.06 5.22
CA GLY A 11 6.11 14.80 6.48
C GLY A 11 6.94 13.94 7.45
N THR A 12 6.80 14.25 8.73
CA THR A 12 7.43 13.48 9.82
C THR A 12 6.79 12.10 9.90
N SER A 13 7.59 11.03 9.97
CA SER A 13 7.11 9.66 9.76
C SER A 13 7.88 8.61 10.55
N ASN A 14 7.28 7.41 10.68
CA ASN A 14 7.86 6.27 11.41
C ASN A 14 7.82 4.98 10.57
N TYR A 15 8.97 4.31 10.49
CA TYR A 15 9.17 3.06 9.77
C TYR A 15 9.84 2.01 10.63
N ALA A 16 9.71 0.73 10.22
CA ALA A 16 10.30 -0.42 10.90
C ALA A 16 10.02 -0.50 12.42
N VAL A 17 8.90 0.07 12.91
CA VAL A 17 8.52 0.10 14.35
C VAL A 17 8.38 -1.31 14.96
N GLN A 18 8.05 -2.30 14.13
CA GLN A 18 7.94 -3.72 14.52
C GLN A 18 9.12 -4.57 13.99
N GLY A 19 10.23 -3.92 13.65
CA GLY A 19 11.42 -4.57 13.11
C GLY A 19 11.38 -4.81 11.59
N VAL A 20 12.55 -5.15 11.05
CA VAL A 20 12.76 -5.61 9.67
C VAL A 20 12.87 -7.14 9.64
N THR A 21 12.60 -7.75 8.50
CA THR A 21 12.60 -9.23 8.34
C THR A 21 13.99 -9.86 8.39
N SER A 22 15.05 -9.07 8.20
CA SER A 22 16.45 -9.45 8.26
C SER A 22 17.23 -8.40 9.05
N SER A 23 18.29 -8.78 9.75
CA SER A 23 19.19 -7.86 10.47
C SER A 23 19.88 -6.81 9.57
N THR A 24 19.74 -6.95 8.25
CA THR A 24 20.23 -6.00 7.23
C THR A 24 19.11 -5.47 6.33
N GLY A 25 17.85 -5.70 6.72
CA GLY A 25 16.69 -5.30 5.93
C GLY A 25 16.48 -3.79 5.91
N ASP A 26 15.93 -3.29 4.81
CA ASP A 26 15.58 -1.88 4.69
C ASP A 26 14.25 -1.63 5.41
N GLY A 27 14.24 -0.63 6.30
CA GLY A 27 13.03 -0.11 6.92
C GLY A 27 12.32 0.90 6.02
N LEU A 28 13.07 1.60 5.17
CA LEU A 28 12.55 2.59 4.22
C LEU A 28 13.38 2.58 2.94
N VAL A 29 12.70 2.51 1.78
CA VAL A 29 13.29 2.63 0.44
C VAL A 29 12.62 3.79 -0.30
N VAL A 30 13.40 4.73 -0.85
CA VAL A 30 12.88 5.94 -1.53
C VAL A 30 13.56 6.17 -2.87
N GLY A 31 12.76 6.25 -3.95
CA GLY A 31 13.23 6.55 -5.30
C GLY A 31 13.59 8.03 -5.50
N GLY A 32 12.83 8.94 -4.88
CA GLY A 32 13.09 10.38 -4.88
C GLY A 32 13.87 10.88 -3.66
N ASN A 33 13.53 12.09 -3.21
CA ASN A 33 14.15 12.78 -2.09
C ASN A 33 13.34 12.66 -0.79
N LEU A 34 14.03 12.75 0.35
CA LEU A 34 13.40 13.09 1.63
C LEU A 34 13.33 14.61 1.76
N GLY A 35 12.12 15.16 1.88
CA GLY A 35 11.88 16.61 2.00
C GLY A 35 12.53 17.26 3.22
N GLY A 36 12.79 18.57 3.12
CA GLY A 36 13.37 19.36 4.21
C GLY A 36 12.37 19.71 5.30
N GLY A 37 12.88 19.93 6.53
CA GLY A 37 12.05 20.35 7.67
C GLY A 37 11.25 19.24 8.38
N PHE A 38 11.48 17.98 8.01
CA PHE A 38 10.79 16.82 8.59
C PHE A 38 11.75 15.84 9.27
N ASN A 39 11.22 15.00 10.17
CA ASN A 39 11.96 13.93 10.83
C ASN A 39 11.45 12.55 10.38
N TYR A 40 12.34 11.74 9.83
CA TYR A 40 12.07 10.38 9.36
C TYR A 40 12.67 9.39 10.35
N GLN A 41 11.84 8.65 11.09
CA GLN A 41 12.29 7.68 12.09
C GLN A 41 12.35 6.28 11.45
N ILE A 42 13.53 5.70 11.33
CA ILE A 42 13.72 4.32 10.90
C ILE A 42 14.17 3.52 12.13
N ASN A 43 13.31 2.62 12.60
CA ASN A 43 13.46 1.99 13.91
C ASN A 43 14.01 0.55 13.83
N ASN A 44 14.40 0.03 15.00
CA ASN A 44 14.78 -1.38 15.21
C ASN A 44 15.82 -1.91 14.21
N GLY A 45 16.84 -1.09 13.90
CA GLY A 45 17.95 -1.49 13.04
C GLY A 45 17.63 -1.53 11.55
N GLY A 46 16.48 -1.00 11.12
CA GLY A 46 16.15 -0.87 9.70
C GLY A 46 17.08 0.10 8.97
N ASN A 47 17.47 -0.24 7.75
CA ASN A 47 18.24 0.67 6.88
C ASN A 47 17.34 1.66 6.16
N LEU A 48 17.90 2.82 5.81
CA LEU A 48 17.36 3.74 4.81
C LEU A 48 18.12 3.50 3.50
N ARG A 49 17.44 3.11 2.43
CA ARG A 49 18.01 3.00 1.07
C ARG A 49 17.39 4.06 0.15
N ILE A 50 18.21 4.86 -0.53
CA ILE A 50 17.70 6.02 -1.29
C ILE A 50 18.53 6.29 -2.56
N SER A 51 17.87 6.67 -3.66
CA SER A 51 18.55 7.19 -4.85
C SER A 51 18.66 8.71 -4.91
N GLY A 52 17.74 9.44 -4.28
CA GLY A 52 17.78 10.89 -4.17
C GLY A 52 18.56 11.42 -2.96
N SER A 53 18.29 12.68 -2.61
CA SER A 53 18.92 13.39 -1.50
C SER A 53 18.06 13.39 -0.23
N VAL A 54 18.71 13.53 0.92
CA VAL A 54 18.05 13.73 2.21
C VAL A 54 18.15 15.21 2.58
N PHE A 55 17.05 15.95 2.45
CA PHE A 55 16.99 17.38 2.82
C PHE A 55 16.47 17.60 4.26
N GLY A 56 15.84 16.60 4.86
CA GLY A 56 15.39 16.58 6.25
C GLY A 56 16.32 15.80 7.17
N THR A 57 15.79 15.31 8.30
CA THR A 57 16.54 14.50 9.27
C THR A 57 16.10 13.04 9.18
N ALA A 58 17.03 12.12 8.87
CA ALA A 58 16.78 10.68 8.95
C ALA A 58 17.44 10.10 10.22
N ASN A 59 16.63 9.65 11.18
CA ASN A 59 17.14 9.03 12.42
C ASN A 59 17.08 7.50 12.31
N LEU A 60 18.24 6.86 12.44
CA LEU A 60 18.42 5.41 12.34
C LEU A 60 18.48 4.80 13.75
N ASN A 61 17.33 4.53 14.35
CA ASN A 61 17.23 4.00 15.71
C ASN A 61 17.52 2.49 15.72
N GLY A 62 18.45 2.06 16.57
CA GLY A 62 18.82 0.65 16.71
C GLY A 62 19.91 0.17 15.75
N GLY A 63 20.72 1.08 15.18
CA GLY A 63 21.97 0.74 14.49
C GLY A 63 21.87 0.49 12.98
N GLY A 64 20.80 0.97 12.34
CA GLY A 64 20.66 0.93 10.88
C GLY A 64 21.66 1.85 10.16
N SER A 65 21.71 1.77 8.83
CA SER A 65 22.58 2.59 7.97
C SER A 65 21.79 3.32 6.86
N THR A 66 22.29 4.48 6.44
CA THR A 66 21.86 5.13 5.19
C THR A 66 22.69 4.59 4.03
N ILE A 67 22.02 4.09 2.99
CA ILE A 67 22.61 3.48 1.82
C ILE A 67 22.17 4.28 0.60
N SER A 68 23.09 5.06 0.03
CA SER A 68 22.87 5.68 -1.29
C SER A 68 23.03 4.62 -2.36
N ASP A 69 21.98 4.38 -3.14
CA ASP A 69 21.94 3.32 -4.15
C ASP A 69 21.22 3.84 -5.40
N PRO A 70 21.94 4.15 -6.48
CA PRO A 70 21.34 4.72 -7.69
C PRO A 70 20.39 3.72 -8.39
N SER A 71 20.50 2.42 -8.10
CA SER A 71 19.62 1.38 -8.68
C SER A 71 18.23 1.35 -8.04
N VAL A 72 18.01 2.06 -6.92
CA VAL A 72 16.70 2.15 -6.25
C VAL A 72 15.66 2.71 -7.19
N SER A 73 16.00 3.75 -7.95
CA SER A 73 15.11 4.33 -8.98
C SER A 73 14.59 3.27 -9.96
N THR A 74 15.47 2.40 -10.46
CA THR A 74 15.09 1.31 -11.39
C THR A 74 14.28 0.23 -10.68
N MET A 75 14.63 -0.12 -9.43
CA MET A 75 13.91 -1.10 -8.63
C MET A 75 12.46 -0.65 -8.37
N VAL A 76 12.31 0.61 -7.96
CA VAL A 76 11.04 1.30 -7.77
C VAL A 76 10.23 1.30 -9.06
N ASN A 77 10.81 1.76 -10.18
CA ASN A 77 10.09 1.84 -11.45
C ASN A 77 9.56 0.47 -11.87
N ASN A 78 10.38 -0.58 -11.74
CA ASN A 78 9.94 -1.94 -12.05
C ASN A 78 8.80 -2.42 -11.13
N ALA A 79 8.84 -2.05 -9.84
CA ALA A 79 7.77 -2.40 -8.90
C ALA A 79 6.47 -1.63 -9.21
N MET A 80 6.57 -0.36 -9.59
CA MET A 80 5.42 0.47 -9.99
C MET A 80 4.79 -0.05 -11.28
N THR A 81 5.57 -0.36 -12.31
CA THR A 81 5.05 -0.99 -13.55
C THR A 81 4.34 -2.31 -13.27
N GLN A 82 4.83 -3.10 -12.30
CA GLN A 82 4.14 -4.32 -11.87
C GLN A 82 2.83 -4.02 -11.13
N ALA A 83 2.83 -3.03 -10.24
CA ALA A 83 1.63 -2.57 -9.53
C ALA A 83 0.56 -2.03 -10.50
N GLU A 84 0.96 -1.28 -11.52
CA GLU A 84 0.09 -0.79 -12.61
C GLU A 84 -0.51 -1.96 -13.40
N GLY A 85 0.32 -2.94 -13.79
CA GLY A 85 -0.15 -4.14 -14.49
C GLY A 85 -1.14 -4.96 -13.65
N LEU A 86 -0.90 -5.07 -12.34
CA LEU A 86 -1.82 -5.72 -11.40
C LEU A 86 -3.13 -4.93 -11.24
N SER A 87 -3.04 -3.61 -11.10
CA SER A 87 -4.18 -2.71 -11.02
C SER A 87 -5.09 -2.85 -12.24
N ALA A 88 -4.49 -2.83 -13.45
CA ALA A 88 -5.22 -3.03 -14.70
C ALA A 88 -5.85 -4.42 -14.81
N PHE A 89 -5.15 -5.47 -14.37
CA PHE A 89 -5.70 -6.83 -14.32
C PHE A 89 -6.96 -6.88 -13.44
N PHE A 90 -6.91 -6.31 -12.24
CA PHE A 90 -8.05 -6.27 -11.33
C PHE A 90 -9.19 -5.39 -11.83
N ALA A 91 -8.87 -4.27 -12.50
CA ALA A 91 -9.87 -3.37 -13.11
C ALA A 91 -10.68 -4.06 -14.22
N GLY A 92 -10.13 -5.11 -14.85
CA GLY A 92 -10.83 -5.88 -15.90
C GLY A 92 -11.99 -6.74 -15.38
N PHE A 93 -12.14 -6.92 -14.06
CA PHE A 93 -13.22 -7.68 -13.46
C PHE A 93 -14.39 -6.78 -13.05
N GLY A 94 -15.61 -7.18 -13.41
CA GLY A 94 -16.83 -6.57 -12.87
C GLY A 94 -17.05 -6.96 -11.41
N ALA A 95 -17.81 -6.13 -10.68
CA ALA A 95 -18.19 -6.42 -9.31
C ALA A 95 -18.92 -7.77 -9.20
N THR A 96 -18.47 -8.61 -8.28
CA THR A 96 -19.14 -9.85 -7.90
C THR A 96 -19.82 -9.71 -6.54
N GLY A 97 -19.20 -8.99 -5.59
CA GLY A 97 -19.78 -8.63 -4.32
C GLY A 97 -20.74 -7.43 -4.40
N SER A 98 -21.56 -7.25 -3.37
CA SER A 98 -22.49 -6.12 -3.26
C SER A 98 -22.15 -5.21 -2.08
N VAL A 99 -22.48 -3.92 -2.22
CA VAL A 99 -22.46 -2.94 -1.12
C VAL A 99 -23.88 -2.44 -0.94
N ASP A 100 -24.45 -2.58 0.25
CA ASP A 100 -25.80 -2.08 0.55
C ASP A 100 -25.80 -0.61 0.99
N GLY A 101 -26.99 -0.02 1.10
CA GLY A 101 -27.14 1.39 1.51
C GLY A 101 -26.74 1.70 2.95
N ALA A 102 -26.42 0.68 3.77
CA ALA A 102 -25.88 0.84 5.11
C ALA A 102 -24.35 0.64 5.15
N GLY A 103 -23.72 0.40 4.00
CA GLY A 103 -22.29 0.17 3.87
C GLY A 103 -21.85 -1.26 4.16
N ASN A 104 -22.75 -2.24 4.21
CA ASN A 104 -22.34 -3.65 4.33
C ASN A 104 -21.87 -4.18 2.98
N MET A 105 -20.64 -4.67 2.96
CA MET A 105 -20.02 -5.28 1.78
C MET A 105 -20.15 -6.80 1.90
N ASN A 106 -20.96 -7.43 1.05
CA ASN A 106 -21.21 -8.87 1.10
C ASN A 106 -20.52 -9.57 -0.07
N ALA A 107 -19.60 -10.48 0.24
CA ALA A 107 -18.83 -11.18 -0.78
C ALA A 107 -19.69 -12.19 -1.53
N SER A 108 -19.63 -12.11 -2.86
CA SER A 108 -19.89 -13.23 -3.76
C SER A 108 -18.65 -13.38 -4.63
N THR A 109 -18.25 -14.63 -4.88
CA THR A 109 -16.91 -14.94 -5.38
C THR A 109 -16.94 -15.47 -6.80
N THR A 110 -15.85 -15.22 -7.51
CA THR A 110 -15.50 -15.90 -8.76
C THR A 110 -14.11 -16.53 -8.61
N THR A 111 -13.84 -17.59 -9.35
CA THR A 111 -12.52 -18.24 -9.30
C THR A 111 -11.54 -17.52 -10.20
N VAL A 112 -10.45 -17.03 -9.63
CA VAL A 112 -9.33 -16.42 -10.36
C VAL A 112 -8.04 -17.14 -9.96
N ASN A 113 -7.36 -17.76 -10.94
CA ASN A 113 -6.13 -18.53 -10.72
C ASN A 113 -6.25 -19.57 -9.59
N GLY A 114 -7.43 -20.19 -9.44
CA GLY A 114 -7.69 -21.21 -8.42
C GLY A 114 -8.01 -20.68 -7.02
N GLN A 115 -8.15 -19.37 -6.83
CA GLN A 115 -8.63 -18.77 -5.58
C GLN A 115 -10.02 -18.14 -5.76
N GLN A 116 -10.81 -18.14 -4.69
CA GLN A 116 -12.11 -17.46 -4.65
C GLN A 116 -11.91 -15.97 -4.38
N VAL A 117 -12.24 -15.12 -5.35
CA VAL A 117 -12.07 -13.68 -5.27
C VAL A 117 -13.41 -12.98 -5.30
N ALA A 118 -13.64 -12.05 -4.37
CA ALA A 118 -14.75 -11.13 -4.42
C ALA A 118 -14.26 -9.77 -4.95
N PHE A 119 -14.87 -9.30 -6.03
CA PHE A 119 -14.62 -7.98 -6.61
C PHE A 119 -15.74 -7.01 -6.21
N TYR A 120 -15.36 -5.81 -5.82
CA TYR A 120 -16.27 -4.69 -5.58
C TYR A 120 -15.91 -3.54 -6.51
N SER A 121 -16.91 -2.83 -7.00
CA SER A 121 -16.75 -1.57 -7.73
C SER A 121 -17.36 -0.47 -6.88
N MET A 122 -16.57 0.56 -6.56
CA MET A 122 -16.97 1.65 -5.70
C MET A 122 -16.43 2.97 -6.25
N THR A 123 -17.05 4.06 -5.81
CA THR A 123 -16.69 5.43 -6.12
C THR A 123 -16.74 6.27 -4.84
N GLN A 124 -16.32 7.54 -4.92
CA GLN A 124 -16.48 8.47 -3.81
C GLN A 124 -17.96 8.64 -3.39
N ALA A 125 -18.89 8.59 -4.34
CA ALA A 125 -20.31 8.74 -4.04
C ALA A 125 -20.84 7.58 -3.17
N ASP A 126 -20.34 6.36 -3.38
CA ASP A 126 -20.78 5.17 -2.64
C ASP A 126 -20.41 5.21 -1.15
N ILE A 127 -19.36 5.97 -0.80
CA ILE A 127 -18.88 6.08 0.57
C ILE A 127 -19.29 7.39 1.26
N ASN A 128 -19.74 8.38 0.49
CA ASN A 128 -20.13 9.67 1.01
C ASN A 128 -21.38 9.55 1.90
N GLY A 129 -21.27 10.01 3.14
CA GLY A 129 -22.37 10.01 4.10
C GLY A 129 -22.58 8.68 4.82
N LEU A 130 -21.83 7.63 4.48
CA LEU A 130 -21.82 6.39 5.25
C LEU A 130 -21.12 6.61 6.60
N GLY A 131 -21.71 6.12 7.68
CA GLY A 131 -21.03 6.04 8.99
C GLY A 131 -19.95 4.97 9.03
N GLN A 132 -20.11 3.90 8.23
CA GLN A 132 -19.22 2.74 8.22
C GLN A 132 -19.23 2.01 6.88
N LEU A 133 -18.14 1.29 6.62
CA LEU A 133 -18.06 0.22 5.63
C LEU A 133 -17.73 -1.08 6.37
N ASN A 134 -18.60 -2.06 6.25
CA ASN A 134 -18.51 -3.32 6.99
C ASN A 134 -18.24 -4.48 6.03
N LEU A 135 -17.01 -4.96 6.00
CA LEU A 135 -16.64 -6.05 5.11
C LEU A 135 -17.06 -7.41 5.67
N ASN A 136 -17.88 -8.14 4.92
CA ASN A 136 -18.10 -9.56 5.11
C ASN A 136 -17.43 -10.34 3.96
N MET A 137 -16.29 -10.96 4.26
CA MET A 137 -15.50 -11.70 3.26
C MET A 137 -16.16 -13.00 2.80
N GLY A 138 -17.17 -13.52 3.53
CA GLY A 138 -17.84 -14.77 3.17
C GLY A 138 -16.85 -15.90 2.92
N GLY A 139 -16.95 -16.53 1.75
CA GLY A 139 -16.02 -17.58 1.28
C GLY A 139 -14.88 -17.07 0.39
N ALA A 140 -14.57 -15.78 0.38
CA ALA A 140 -13.51 -15.21 -0.44
C ALA A 140 -12.13 -15.43 0.19
N ASP A 141 -11.18 -15.97 -0.59
CA ASP A 141 -9.76 -16.01 -0.25
C ASP A 141 -9.12 -14.63 -0.40
N THR A 142 -9.62 -13.81 -1.35
CA THR A 142 -9.18 -12.44 -1.60
C THR A 142 -10.37 -11.53 -1.87
N VAL A 143 -10.32 -10.32 -1.33
CA VAL A 143 -11.23 -9.23 -1.65
C VAL A 143 -10.47 -8.17 -2.43
N VAL A 144 -11.01 -7.76 -3.58
CA VAL A 144 -10.48 -6.67 -4.40
C VAL A 144 -11.54 -5.59 -4.50
N ILE A 145 -11.18 -4.37 -4.10
CA ILE A 145 -12.04 -3.20 -4.13
C ILE A 145 -11.50 -2.27 -5.19
N ASN A 146 -12.13 -2.29 -6.38
CA ASN A 146 -11.86 -1.35 -7.45
C ASN A 146 -12.58 -0.04 -7.13
N PHE A 147 -11.83 0.95 -6.65
CA PHE A 147 -12.35 2.28 -6.31
C PHE A 147 -12.01 3.26 -7.43
N ASP A 148 -13.02 3.75 -8.16
CA ASP A 148 -12.83 4.73 -9.23
C ASP A 148 -13.09 6.16 -8.74
N ALA A 149 -12.06 7.00 -8.80
CA ALA A 149 -12.12 8.40 -8.42
C ALA A 149 -12.39 9.36 -9.59
N SER A 150 -12.68 8.83 -10.79
CA SER A 150 -12.94 9.65 -11.99
C SER A 150 -14.04 10.71 -11.76
N ALA A 151 -15.15 10.32 -11.15
CA ALA A 151 -16.29 11.20 -10.88
C ALA A 151 -16.03 12.26 -9.78
N SER A 152 -14.99 12.09 -8.96
CA SER A 152 -14.56 13.05 -7.94
C SER A 152 -13.32 13.84 -8.36
N GLY A 153 -13.04 13.93 -9.67
CA GLY A 153 -11.91 14.68 -10.20
C GLY A 153 -10.56 14.08 -9.81
N GLY A 154 -10.49 12.77 -9.65
CA GLY A 154 -9.28 12.03 -9.26
C GLY A 154 -9.02 11.98 -7.75
N THR A 155 -9.97 12.42 -6.93
CA THR A 155 -9.82 12.42 -5.46
C THR A 155 -10.55 11.24 -4.82
N ALA A 156 -9.80 10.37 -4.14
CA ALA A 156 -10.34 9.38 -3.21
C ALA A 156 -10.15 9.87 -1.77
N ASN A 157 -11.23 10.03 -1.02
CA ASN A 157 -11.23 10.59 0.32
C ASN A 157 -11.84 9.62 1.34
N PHE A 158 -10.97 9.05 2.18
CA PHE A 158 -11.28 8.16 3.29
C PHE A 158 -10.91 8.82 4.63
N ASN A 159 -11.30 10.09 4.78
CA ASN A 159 -11.33 10.75 6.08
C ASN A 159 -12.57 10.29 6.82
N ALA A 160 -12.39 9.54 7.91
CA ALA A 160 -13.50 8.94 8.65
C ALA A 160 -14.56 10.01 9.03
N PRO A 161 -15.86 9.70 8.84
CA PRO A 161 -16.42 8.44 8.34
C PRO A 161 -16.41 8.30 6.79
N PRO A 162 -16.53 7.07 6.23
CA PRO A 162 -16.93 5.83 6.90
C PRO A 162 -15.81 5.19 7.71
N ASN A 163 -16.16 4.63 8.88
CA ASN A 163 -15.31 3.73 9.64
C ASN A 163 -15.17 2.38 8.92
N LEU A 164 -13.95 1.88 8.76
CA LEU A 164 -13.72 0.56 8.18
C LEU A 164 -13.81 -0.51 9.28
N ILE A 165 -14.82 -1.38 9.23
CA ILE A 165 -15.12 -2.36 10.27
C ILE A 165 -15.31 -3.77 9.71
N GLY A 166 -15.58 -4.73 10.62
CA GLY A 166 -15.81 -6.13 10.28
C GLY A 166 -14.55 -6.81 9.76
N GLY A 167 -14.60 -7.25 8.51
CA GLY A 167 -13.49 -7.90 7.81
C GLY A 167 -12.29 -6.99 7.56
N PHE A 168 -12.43 -5.67 7.66
CA PHE A 168 -11.31 -4.72 7.61
C PHE A 168 -10.50 -4.73 8.91
N ASN A 169 -9.75 -5.80 9.14
CA ASN A 169 -8.91 -5.96 10.34
C ASN A 169 -7.51 -6.46 9.97
N GLN A 170 -6.61 -6.44 10.95
CA GLN A 170 -5.20 -6.79 10.72
C GLN A 170 -5.02 -8.24 10.26
N THR A 171 -5.81 -9.19 10.81
CA THR A 171 -5.78 -10.61 10.42
C THR A 171 -6.06 -10.80 8.93
N ASN A 172 -6.97 -10.00 8.37
CA ASN A 172 -7.38 -10.10 6.98
C ASN A 172 -6.54 -9.21 6.03
N SER A 173 -5.56 -8.47 6.53
CA SER A 173 -4.79 -7.52 5.71
C SER A 173 -4.04 -8.18 4.54
N SER A 174 -3.69 -9.46 4.64
CA SER A 174 -3.04 -10.21 3.55
C SER A 174 -4.00 -10.64 2.43
N HIS A 175 -5.31 -10.43 2.62
CA HIS A 175 -6.39 -10.88 1.74
C HIS A 175 -7.16 -9.72 1.09
N ILE A 176 -6.79 -8.48 1.36
CA ILE A 176 -7.54 -7.30 0.89
C ILE A 176 -6.65 -6.49 -0.06
N VAL A 177 -7.22 -6.13 -1.21
CA VAL A 177 -6.62 -5.19 -2.17
C VAL A 177 -7.56 -4.00 -2.35
N TRP A 178 -7.02 -2.81 -2.10
CA TRP A 178 -7.62 -1.55 -2.50
C TRP A 178 -6.98 -1.12 -3.81
N ASN A 179 -7.73 -1.23 -4.89
CA ASN A 179 -7.29 -0.90 -6.23
C ASN A 179 -7.90 0.45 -6.65
N PHE A 180 -7.12 1.52 -6.52
CA PHE A 180 -7.56 2.87 -6.82
C PHE A 180 -7.33 3.18 -8.29
N LEU A 181 -8.42 3.38 -9.02
CA LEU A 181 -8.45 3.70 -10.43
C LEU A 181 -8.61 5.21 -10.61
N ASN A 182 -7.92 5.76 -11.62
CA ASN A 182 -8.00 7.19 -11.98
C ASN A 182 -7.82 8.13 -10.78
N THR A 183 -6.96 7.77 -9.82
CA THR A 183 -6.81 8.48 -8.56
C THR A 183 -5.47 9.21 -8.53
N THR A 184 -5.53 10.54 -8.44
CA THR A 184 -4.35 11.41 -8.34
C THR A 184 -4.16 11.96 -6.93
N ALA A 185 -5.19 11.92 -6.08
CA ALA A 185 -5.12 12.30 -4.68
C ALA A 185 -5.82 11.26 -3.80
N LEU A 186 -5.10 10.68 -2.84
CA LEU A 186 -5.61 9.72 -1.88
C LEU A 186 -5.46 10.27 -0.46
N ASN A 187 -6.59 10.63 0.16
CA ASN A 187 -6.62 11.17 1.52
C ASN A 187 -7.10 10.10 2.49
N ILE A 188 -6.29 9.78 3.50
CA ILE A 188 -6.61 8.74 4.50
C ILE A 188 -6.45 9.31 5.91
N ASN A 189 -7.51 9.23 6.71
CA ASN A 189 -7.45 9.39 8.17
C ASN A 189 -7.84 8.11 8.92
N ASN A 190 -8.30 7.08 8.20
CA ASN A 190 -8.78 5.83 8.79
C ASN A 190 -7.65 4.81 9.05
N SER A 191 -7.96 3.75 9.79
CA SER A 191 -7.12 2.54 9.84
C SER A 191 -7.42 1.65 8.64
N PHE A 192 -6.45 1.53 7.73
CA PHE A 192 -6.55 0.71 6.53
C PHE A 192 -5.90 -0.65 6.72
N ASN A 193 -6.47 -1.66 6.07
CA ASN A 193 -5.98 -3.03 6.07
C ASN A 193 -5.99 -3.52 4.63
N GLY A 194 -4.86 -4.03 4.13
CA GLY A 194 -4.74 -4.48 2.74
C GLY A 194 -3.55 -3.92 1.98
N MET A 195 -3.37 -4.39 0.77
CA MET A 195 -2.53 -3.75 -0.24
C MET A 195 -3.25 -2.52 -0.81
N ILE A 196 -2.54 -1.41 -0.97
CA ILE A 196 -3.01 -0.22 -1.68
C ILE A 196 -2.26 -0.14 -3.01
N LEU A 197 -3.00 -0.20 -4.11
CA LEU A 197 -2.54 0.07 -5.47
C LEU A 197 -3.14 1.40 -5.91
N ALA A 198 -2.37 2.48 -5.85
CA ALA A 198 -2.79 3.83 -6.23
C ALA A 198 -1.62 4.53 -6.93
N THR A 199 -1.15 3.94 -8.03
CA THR A 199 0.18 4.18 -8.59
C THR A 199 0.41 5.61 -9.10
N ASP A 200 -0.66 6.34 -9.39
CA ASP A 200 -0.63 7.75 -9.85
C ASP A 200 -0.98 8.76 -8.74
N ALA A 201 -1.23 8.28 -7.51
CA ALA A 201 -1.75 9.13 -6.44
C ALA A 201 -0.66 9.77 -5.60
N ASP A 202 -0.89 11.02 -5.20
CA ASP A 202 -0.29 11.59 -4.00
C ASP A 202 -1.10 11.16 -2.76
N LEU A 203 -0.43 10.50 -1.81
CA LEU A 203 -1.01 10.03 -0.56
C LEU A 203 -0.83 11.07 0.55
N ALA A 204 -1.95 11.49 1.13
CA ALA A 204 -2.02 12.23 2.37
C ALA A 204 -2.56 11.34 3.50
N LEU A 205 -1.65 10.72 4.27
CA LEU A 205 -1.98 9.91 5.45
C LEU A 205 -1.98 10.81 6.69
N THR A 206 -3.16 11.30 7.09
CA THR A 206 -3.32 12.31 8.16
C THR A 206 -3.61 11.71 9.53
N GLY A 207 -3.96 10.42 9.61
CA GLY A 207 -4.32 9.74 10.84
C GLY A 207 -4.48 8.22 10.66
N GLY A 208 -4.80 7.52 11.75
CA GLY A 208 -4.99 6.07 11.76
C GLY A 208 -3.69 5.29 11.50
N GLY A 209 -3.65 4.54 10.40
CA GLY A 209 -2.46 3.83 9.94
C GLY A 209 -2.81 2.69 8.99
N ILE A 210 -1.82 2.19 8.27
CA ILE A 210 -2.02 1.21 7.20
C ILE A 210 -1.36 -0.11 7.60
N ASN A 211 -2.12 -1.18 7.74
CA ASN A 211 -1.59 -2.54 7.86
C ASN A 211 -1.51 -3.17 6.46
N GLY A 212 -0.38 -3.00 5.78
CA GLY A 212 -0.39 -3.21 4.33
C GLY A 212 0.92 -2.97 3.61
N SER A 213 0.86 -3.21 2.30
CA SER A 213 1.82 -2.70 1.33
C SER A 213 1.18 -1.53 0.58
N VAL A 214 1.93 -0.47 0.30
CA VAL A 214 1.41 0.76 -0.32
C VAL A 214 2.24 1.06 -1.56
N PHE A 215 1.58 1.23 -2.71
CA PHE A 215 2.16 1.60 -3.99
C PHE A 215 1.50 2.90 -4.45
N VAL A 216 2.23 4.01 -4.37
CA VAL A 216 1.78 5.38 -4.67
C VAL A 216 2.89 6.15 -5.37
N ASP A 217 2.53 7.16 -6.15
CA ASP A 217 3.50 8.04 -6.81
C ASP A 217 4.28 8.87 -5.77
N ASN A 218 3.54 9.55 -4.90
CA ASN A 218 4.10 10.45 -3.89
C ASN A 218 3.40 10.28 -2.52
N ILE A 219 4.10 10.69 -1.46
CA ILE A 219 3.49 10.85 -0.12
C ILE A 219 3.77 12.28 0.36
N SER A 220 2.74 13.13 0.32
CA SER A 220 2.85 14.52 0.76
C SER A 220 2.71 14.67 2.28
N ILE A 221 1.88 13.84 2.93
CA ILE A 221 1.62 13.87 4.38
C ILE A 221 1.68 12.45 4.95
N MET A 222 2.38 12.28 6.08
CA MET A 222 2.53 10.98 6.76
C MET A 222 2.47 11.08 8.29
N ASN A 223 1.33 11.52 8.83
CA ASN A 223 1.13 11.65 10.27
C ASN A 223 0.81 10.33 10.99
N ALA A 224 0.75 9.22 10.26
CA ALA A 224 0.44 7.89 10.78
C ALA A 224 1.39 6.81 10.21
N GLU A 225 1.38 5.63 10.84
CA GLU A 225 2.31 4.55 10.50
C GLU A 225 1.82 3.66 9.35
N ILE A 226 2.73 3.29 8.44
CA ILE A 226 2.57 2.12 7.54
C ILE A 226 3.23 0.91 8.21
N ARG A 227 2.40 -0.05 8.64
CA ARG A 227 2.75 -1.27 9.38
C ARG A 227 2.96 -2.44 8.43
N ARG A 228 3.82 -3.39 8.86
CA ARG A 228 4.20 -4.54 8.05
C ARG A 228 2.99 -5.44 7.82
N SER A 229 2.64 -5.69 6.58
CA SER A 229 1.81 -6.84 6.18
C SER A 229 2.32 -7.39 4.85
N THR A 230 2.58 -8.70 4.80
CA THR A 230 2.92 -9.39 3.56
C THR A 230 1.61 -9.78 2.89
N TYR A 231 1.28 -9.19 1.74
CA TYR A 231 0.17 -9.68 0.93
C TYR A 231 0.53 -11.06 0.38
N THR A 232 -0.37 -12.02 0.54
CA THR A 232 -0.21 -13.42 0.06
C THR A 232 -1.39 -13.88 -0.79
N GLY A 233 -2.34 -12.98 -1.10
CA GLY A 233 -3.52 -13.26 -1.91
C GLY A 233 -3.22 -13.43 -3.40
N VAL A 234 -4.27 -13.40 -4.23
CA VAL A 234 -4.16 -13.68 -5.68
C VAL A 234 -3.09 -12.83 -6.33
N THR A 235 -2.13 -13.51 -6.94
CA THR A 235 -1.27 -12.94 -7.97
C THR A 235 -1.77 -13.43 -9.33
N PRO A 236 -1.81 -12.57 -10.36
CA PRO A 236 -1.94 -12.98 -11.75
C PRO A 236 -0.99 -14.13 -12.07
N ALA A 237 -1.39 -14.97 -13.05
CA ALA A 237 -0.81 -16.27 -13.34
C ALA A 237 0.73 -16.28 -13.36
N PRO A 238 1.38 -17.44 -13.10
CA PRO A 238 2.83 -17.54 -12.99
C PRO A 238 3.51 -17.04 -14.25
N GLY A 239 4.14 -15.87 -14.16
CA GLY A 239 4.76 -15.19 -15.30
C GLY A 239 4.94 -13.69 -15.10
N THR A 240 4.07 -13.03 -14.33
CA THR A 240 4.06 -11.56 -14.27
C THR A 240 4.32 -10.93 -12.90
N LEU A 241 4.11 -11.62 -11.75
CA LEU A 241 4.02 -10.93 -10.45
C LEU A 241 4.68 -11.61 -9.24
N GLY A 242 5.68 -12.47 -9.45
CA GLY A 242 6.46 -13.06 -8.35
C GLY A 242 7.29 -12.08 -7.49
N ALA A 243 7.15 -10.76 -7.67
CA ALA A 243 8.05 -9.74 -7.14
C ALA A 243 7.41 -8.67 -6.24
N LEU A 244 6.07 -8.66 -6.03
CA LEU A 244 5.42 -7.67 -5.12
C LEU A 244 5.51 -8.02 -3.63
N THR A 245 6.31 -9.04 -3.25
CA THR A 245 6.70 -9.21 -1.86
C THR A 245 7.69 -8.10 -1.51
N LEU A 246 7.22 -6.97 -0.96
CA LEU A 246 8.11 -5.91 -0.46
C LEU A 246 9.09 -6.44 0.61
N ALA A 247 8.72 -7.54 1.29
CA ALA A 247 9.61 -8.28 2.18
C ALA A 247 10.65 -9.18 1.47
N GLY A 248 10.44 -9.56 0.21
CA GLY A 248 11.26 -10.49 -0.56
C GLY A 248 12.06 -9.85 -1.72
N LEU A 249 11.59 -8.75 -2.31
CA LEU A 249 12.34 -8.03 -3.36
C LEU A 249 13.65 -7.41 -2.82
N ILE A 250 13.67 -7.07 -1.53
CA ILE A 250 14.84 -6.52 -0.84
C ILE A 250 15.82 -7.62 -0.40
N ALA A 251 15.36 -8.88 -0.25
CA ALA A 251 16.22 -10.01 0.14
C ALA A 251 16.92 -10.71 -1.05
N SER A 252 16.47 -10.51 -2.29
CA SER A 252 16.84 -11.39 -3.41
C SER A 252 18.06 -10.96 -4.26
N ARG A 253 18.78 -9.88 -3.94
CA ARG A 253 19.95 -9.43 -4.75
C ARG A 253 21.35 -9.59 -4.14
N ARG A 254 21.53 -10.35 -3.06
CA ARG A 254 22.88 -10.75 -2.60
C ARG A 254 23.14 -12.25 -2.72
N ARG A 255 23.40 -12.69 -3.96
CA ARG A 255 24.47 -13.65 -4.25
C ARG A 255 25.15 -13.27 -5.57
N ARG A 256 26.30 -12.62 -5.47
CA ARG A 256 27.36 -12.80 -6.47
C ARG A 256 28.56 -13.38 -5.74
N ALA A 257 28.95 -14.56 -6.20
CA ALA A 257 30.13 -15.27 -5.76
C ALA A 257 31.39 -14.45 -6.05
N ALA A 258 32.31 -14.48 -5.10
CA ALA A 258 33.75 -14.55 -5.30
C ALA A 258 34.28 -15.49 -4.21
#